data_AF-A0A8X6LNR2-F1
#
_entry.id   AF-A0A8X6LNR2-F1
#
_cell.length_a   1.000
_cell.length_b   1.000
_cell.length_c   1.000
_cell.angle_alpha   90.00
_cell.angle_beta   90.00
_cell.angle_gamma   90.00
#
_symmetry.space_group_name_H-M   'P 1'
#
loop_
_entity.id
_entity.type
_entity.pdbx_description
1 polymer ?
#
loop_
_entity_poly.entity_id
_entity_poly.type
_entity_poly.pdbx_seq_one_letter_code
_entity_poly.pdbx_strand_id
1 'polypeptide(L)'
;MLRIGILLIFLILAKSQVGSLSSSRLFSEFPESEDDAIIVPGSGTLPPCVAIFMSTFHQKVHSSKILSELLDFSEMTAEEFSKKVQPYILSTHTKYKVENAPQSVRSCIEQISKCRRSLSLSVIVRTHGYTVSKFAYYEGVLDERNAVSAALTFADLLRGQAVQQKRSGDPDWKMSALSLGFIDFMNYFHLFSKESIPLLLKIYIDEWISVS
;
A
#
# COMPACT_ATOMS: atom_id res chain seq x y z
N MET A 1 -2.61 -19.54 -31.03
CA MET A 1 -3.58 -18.42 -31.15
C MET A 1 -4.33 -18.23 -29.83
N LEU A 2 -3.74 -17.51 -28.86
CA LEU A 2 -4.42 -17.17 -27.59
C LEU A 2 -3.72 -15.98 -26.91
N ARG A 3 -3.68 -14.81 -27.55
CA ARG A 3 -3.05 -13.60 -26.99
C ARG A 3 -3.87 -12.30 -27.15
N ILE A 4 -5.15 -12.40 -27.52
CA ILE A 4 -6.00 -11.22 -27.74
C ILE A 4 -7.09 -11.05 -26.65
N GLY A 5 -7.38 -12.09 -25.86
CA GLY A 5 -8.45 -12.06 -24.84
C GLY A 5 -8.16 -11.27 -23.56
N ILE A 6 -6.88 -11.06 -23.19
CA ILE A 6 -6.52 -10.44 -21.89
C ILE A 6 -6.46 -8.90 -21.99
N LEU A 7 -6.20 -8.34 -23.17
CA LEU A 7 -6.14 -6.87 -23.35
C LEU A 7 -7.53 -6.20 -23.31
N LEU A 8 -8.60 -6.93 -23.59
CA LEU A 8 -9.97 -6.40 -23.62
C LEU A 8 -10.59 -6.18 -22.23
N ILE A 9 -10.12 -6.88 -21.20
CA ILE A 9 -10.64 -6.73 -19.83
C ILE A 9 -10.13 -5.42 -19.19
N PHE A 10 -8.90 -4.99 -19.53
CA PHE A 10 -8.34 -3.72 -19.02
C PHE A 10 -8.95 -2.47 -19.68
N LEU A 11 -9.47 -2.57 -20.91
CA LEU A 11 -10.10 -1.45 -21.61
C LEU A 11 -11.56 -1.19 -21.17
N ILE A 12 -12.22 -2.18 -20.56
CA ILE A 12 -13.62 -2.03 -20.10
C ILE A 12 -13.68 -1.34 -18.72
N LEU A 13 -12.67 -1.51 -17.86
CA LEU A 13 -12.63 -0.84 -16.55
C LEU A 13 -12.25 0.66 -16.63
N ALA A 14 -11.61 1.10 -17.72
CA ALA A 14 -11.23 2.50 -17.90
C ALA A 14 -12.36 3.43 -18.41
N LYS A 15 -13.50 2.88 -18.87
CA LYS A 15 -14.61 3.66 -19.45
C LYS A 15 -15.81 3.92 -18.52
N SER A 16 -15.84 3.35 -17.31
CA SER A 16 -17.06 3.38 -16.46
C SER A 16 -17.05 4.40 -15.30
N GLN A 17 -16.14 5.37 -15.28
CA GLN A 17 -16.13 6.43 -14.25
C GLN A 17 -16.02 7.81 -14.91
N VAL A 18 -16.98 8.10 -15.80
CA VAL A 18 -17.38 9.48 -16.12
C VAL A 18 -18.64 9.74 -15.30
N GLY A 19 -18.44 10.31 -14.12
CA GLY A 19 -19.51 10.61 -13.17
C GLY A 19 -19.12 11.85 -12.37
N SER A 20 -19.45 13.01 -12.95
CA SER A 20 -19.36 14.34 -12.37
C SER A 20 -20.11 14.43 -11.04
N LEU A 21 -19.43 14.82 -9.96
CA LEU A 21 -20.04 15.54 -8.84
C LEU A 21 -19.10 16.66 -8.38
N SER A 22 -19.50 17.89 -8.70
CA SER A 22 -18.98 19.12 -8.15
C SER A 22 -19.14 19.12 -6.63
N SER A 23 -18.04 19.34 -5.91
CA SER A 23 -18.09 19.94 -4.59
C SER A 23 -17.07 21.07 -4.55
N SER A 24 -17.58 22.27 -4.82
CA SER A 24 -16.90 23.54 -4.61
C SER A 24 -17.16 24.02 -3.19
N ARG A 25 -16.17 24.75 -2.62
CA ARG A 25 -16.03 25.30 -1.25
C ARG A 25 -15.24 24.34 -0.35
N LEU A 26 -14.09 24.69 0.21
CA LEU A 26 -13.40 25.95 0.49
C LEU A 26 -11.92 25.64 0.52
N PHE A 27 -11.06 26.51 0.00
CA PHE A 27 -9.74 26.88 0.52
C PHE A 27 -9.15 27.86 -0.50
N SER A 28 -9.57 29.13 -0.37
CA SER A 28 -8.81 30.25 -0.93
C SER A 28 -7.66 30.56 0.02
N GLU A 29 -6.56 31.03 -0.57
CA GLU A 29 -5.41 31.67 0.09
C GLU A 29 -4.36 30.70 0.63
N PHE A 30 -3.39 30.38 -0.23
CA PHE A 30 -2.03 30.07 0.19
C PHE A 30 -1.28 31.40 0.37
N PRO A 31 -0.75 31.73 1.56
CA PRO A 31 0.45 32.53 1.65
C PRO A 31 1.67 31.59 1.68
N GLU A 32 2.65 31.90 0.84
CA GLU A 32 4.00 31.40 0.96
C GLU A 32 4.60 31.87 2.30
N SER A 33 4.91 30.96 3.23
CA SER A 33 6.08 31.01 4.13
C SER A 33 6.07 29.88 5.17
N GLU A 34 7.21 29.19 5.21
CA GLU A 34 7.88 28.50 6.33
C GLU A 34 7.05 27.78 7.43
N ASP A 35 7.36 26.49 7.60
CA ASP A 35 7.11 25.65 8.81
C ASP A 35 5.72 25.03 9.08
N ASP A 36 4.99 24.58 8.07
CA ASP A 36 3.92 23.58 8.27
C ASP A 36 4.41 22.16 7.96
N ALA A 37 5.22 21.61 8.88
CA ALA A 37 5.39 20.17 8.96
C ALA A 37 4.00 19.54 9.19
N ILE A 38 3.52 18.73 8.25
CA ILE A 38 2.41 17.81 8.53
C ILE A 38 2.85 16.93 9.70
N ILE A 39 2.39 17.25 10.91
CA ILE A 39 2.66 16.49 12.12
C ILE A 39 1.91 15.17 11.97
N VAL A 40 2.63 14.10 11.63
CA VAL A 40 2.15 12.74 11.90
C VAL A 40 2.35 12.57 13.42
N PRO A 41 1.29 12.32 14.21
CA PRO A 41 1.44 12.20 15.66
C PRO A 41 2.39 11.06 16.00
N GLY A 42 3.61 11.41 16.42
CA GLY A 42 4.57 10.51 17.04
C GLY A 42 4.18 10.26 18.49
N SER A 43 4.21 8.98 18.91
CA SER A 43 4.08 8.48 20.29
C SER A 43 2.70 8.49 20.98
N GLY A 44 1.61 8.66 20.23
CA GLY A 44 0.26 8.35 20.73
C GLY A 44 -0.02 6.85 20.72
N THR A 45 -0.83 6.36 21.66
CA THR A 45 -1.47 5.04 21.55
C THR A 45 -2.12 4.90 20.17
N LEU A 46 -1.80 3.83 19.45
CA LEU A 46 -2.40 3.54 18.13
C LEU A 46 -3.93 3.63 18.23
N PRO A 47 -4.62 4.22 17.22
CA PRO A 47 -6.07 4.22 17.20
C PRO A 47 -6.62 2.78 17.37
N PRO A 48 -7.68 2.56 18.17
CA PRO A 48 -8.20 1.22 18.42
C PRO A 48 -8.53 0.45 17.13
N CYS A 49 -9.07 1.13 16.11
CA CYS A 49 -9.37 0.52 14.81
C CYS A 49 -8.11 -0.01 14.09
N VAL A 50 -6.98 0.70 14.16
CA VAL A 50 -5.71 0.26 13.60
C VAL A 50 -5.19 -0.98 14.34
N ALA A 51 -5.31 -1.02 15.66
CA ALA A 51 -4.91 -2.19 16.47
C ALA A 51 -5.80 -3.41 16.17
N ILE A 52 -7.13 -3.23 16.07
CA ILE A 52 -8.09 -4.29 15.70
C ILE A 52 -7.79 -4.83 14.30
N PHE A 53 -7.55 -3.93 13.34
CA PHE A 53 -7.16 -4.31 11.98
C PHE A 53 -5.90 -5.18 12.01
N MET A 54 -4.85 -4.72 12.69
CA MET A 54 -3.57 -5.42 12.74
C MET A 54 -3.67 -6.79 13.41
N SER A 55 -4.40 -6.90 14.52
CA SER A 55 -4.63 -8.17 15.20
C SER A 55 -5.34 -9.16 14.28
N THR A 56 -6.40 -8.71 13.60
CA THR A 56 -7.20 -9.53 12.67
C THR A 56 -6.36 -9.96 11.46
N PHE A 57 -5.64 -9.02 10.85
CA PHE A 57 -4.79 -9.27 9.69
C PHE A 57 -3.68 -10.27 10.02
N HIS A 58 -2.99 -10.06 11.15
CA HIS A 58 -1.94 -10.95 11.64
C HIS A 58 -2.46 -12.38 11.85
N GLN A 59 -3.60 -12.54 12.54
CA GLN A 59 -4.23 -13.85 12.72
C GLN A 59 -4.54 -14.52 11.39
N LYS A 60 -5.09 -13.77 10.43
CA LYS A 60 -5.44 -14.28 9.10
C LYS A 60 -4.19 -14.73 8.31
N VAL A 61 -3.11 -13.96 8.36
CA VAL A 61 -1.84 -14.31 7.72
C VAL A 61 -1.27 -15.61 8.29
N HIS A 62 -1.22 -15.75 9.62
CA HIS A 62 -0.70 -16.96 10.27
C HIS A 62 -1.57 -18.20 10.07
N SER A 63 -2.88 -18.02 9.89
CA SER A 63 -3.79 -19.13 9.57
C SER A 63 -3.69 -19.62 8.12
N SER A 64 -2.98 -18.90 7.24
CA SER A 64 -2.97 -19.15 5.80
C SER A 64 -1.56 -19.39 5.29
N LYS A 65 -1.28 -20.64 4.88
CA LYS A 65 0.04 -21.03 4.34
C LYS A 65 0.49 -20.15 3.17
N ILE A 66 -0.41 -19.82 2.24
CA ILE A 66 -0.07 -19.02 1.07
C ILE A 66 0.20 -17.54 1.42
N LEU A 67 -0.49 -16.99 2.43
CA LEU A 67 -0.21 -15.62 2.88
C LEU A 67 1.10 -15.54 3.66
N SER A 68 1.37 -16.54 4.51
CA SER A 68 2.65 -16.66 5.19
C SER A 68 3.81 -16.78 4.19
N GLU A 69 3.65 -17.60 3.14
CA GLU A 69 4.64 -17.74 2.06
C GLU A 69 4.81 -16.44 1.25
N LEU A 70 3.70 -15.78 0.90
CA LEU A 70 3.68 -14.51 0.15
C LEU A 70 4.48 -13.43 0.88
N LEU A 71 4.26 -13.30 2.19
CA LEU A 71 4.75 -12.19 2.99
C LEU A 71 6.10 -12.48 3.66
N ASP A 72 6.68 -13.66 3.43
CA ASP A 72 8.01 -14.00 3.91
C ASP A 72 9.07 -13.73 2.83
N PHE A 73 9.89 -12.71 3.08
CA PHE A 73 11.00 -12.27 2.23
C PHE A 73 12.34 -12.47 2.95
N SER A 74 12.43 -13.38 3.93
CA SER A 74 13.64 -13.60 4.74
C SER A 74 14.90 -13.92 3.92
N GLU A 75 14.73 -14.44 2.70
CA GLU A 75 15.81 -14.78 1.76
C GLU A 75 16.31 -13.57 0.95
N MET A 76 15.66 -12.41 1.07
CA MET A 76 15.96 -11.20 0.30
C MET A 76 16.54 -10.12 1.21
N THR A 77 17.56 -9.42 0.73
CA THR A 77 18.09 -8.23 1.42
C THR A 77 17.16 -7.03 1.25
N ALA A 78 17.25 -6.07 2.17
CA ALA A 78 16.51 -4.81 2.07
C ALA A 78 16.80 -4.04 0.77
N GLU A 79 18.04 -4.10 0.27
CA GLU A 79 18.44 -3.48 -1.00
C GLU A 79 17.80 -4.17 -2.21
N GLU A 80 17.77 -5.50 -2.25
CA GLU A 80 17.11 -6.24 -3.34
C GLU A 80 15.60 -6.00 -3.33
N PHE A 81 14.99 -5.98 -2.13
CA PHE A 81 13.58 -5.67 -1.97
C PHE A 81 13.26 -4.26 -2.46
N SER A 82 14.07 -3.26 -2.08
CA SER A 82 13.85 -1.87 -2.46
C SER A 82 13.94 -1.68 -3.99
N LYS A 83 14.90 -2.34 -4.65
CA LYS A 83 15.00 -2.35 -6.12
C LYS A 83 13.77 -2.97 -6.78
N LYS A 84 13.24 -4.07 -6.23
CA LYS A 84 12.06 -4.77 -6.77
C LYS A 84 10.74 -4.02 -6.55
N VAL A 85 10.60 -3.27 -5.44
CA VAL A 85 9.37 -2.49 -5.16
C VAL A 85 9.35 -1.14 -5.91
N GLN A 86 10.51 -0.57 -6.22
CA GLN A 86 10.65 0.71 -6.93
C GLN A 86 9.75 0.88 -8.16
N PRO A 87 9.69 -0.05 -9.14
CA PRO A 87 8.84 0.13 -10.32
C PRO A 87 7.34 0.25 -9.98
N TYR A 88 6.86 -0.40 -8.92
CA TYR A 88 5.47 -0.33 -8.49
C TYR A 88 5.12 1.02 -7.86
N ILE A 89 6.00 1.53 -7.00
CA ILE A 89 5.82 2.85 -6.37
C ILE A 89 5.88 3.94 -7.45
N LEU A 90 6.86 3.87 -8.36
CA LEU A 90 6.98 4.83 -9.46
C LEU A 90 5.79 4.79 -10.40
N SER A 91 5.36 3.59 -10.82
CA SER A 91 4.18 3.43 -11.69
C SER A 91 2.93 4.05 -11.06
N THR A 92 2.73 3.84 -9.75
CA THR A 92 1.62 4.45 -9.01
C THR A 92 1.72 5.97 -9.02
N HIS A 93 2.87 6.54 -8.68
CA HIS A 93 3.06 8.00 -8.71
C HIS A 93 2.84 8.61 -10.09
N THR A 94 3.37 7.97 -11.14
CA THR A 94 3.19 8.41 -12.52
C THR A 94 1.72 8.34 -12.94
N LYS A 95 1.01 7.25 -12.64
CA LYS A 95 -0.41 7.07 -12.97
C LYS A 95 -1.28 8.20 -12.40
N TYR A 96 -1.00 8.64 -11.18
CA TYR A 96 -1.75 9.70 -10.50
C TYR A 96 -1.12 11.08 -10.63
N LYS A 97 -0.11 11.24 -11.51
CA LYS A 97 0.54 12.53 -11.82
C LYS A 97 1.05 13.26 -10.56
N VAL A 98 1.62 12.51 -9.62
CA VAL A 98 2.24 13.07 -8.42
C VAL A 98 3.48 13.87 -8.83
N GLU A 99 3.58 15.09 -8.33
CA GLU A 99 4.70 15.98 -8.61
C GLU A 99 5.99 15.43 -7.98
N ASN A 100 7.12 15.64 -8.66
CA ASN A 100 8.43 15.16 -8.21
C ASN A 100 8.50 13.64 -7.94
N ALA A 101 7.63 12.84 -8.58
CA ALA A 101 7.55 11.40 -8.41
C ALA A 101 8.91 10.67 -8.38
N PRO A 102 9.87 10.93 -9.31
CA PRO A 102 11.16 10.24 -9.27
C PRO A 102 11.97 10.52 -7.99
N GLN A 103 11.91 11.74 -7.47
CA GLN A 103 12.66 12.15 -6.28
C GLN A 103 12.05 11.57 -5.00
N SER A 104 10.71 11.61 -4.88
CA SER A 104 10.00 11.02 -3.75
C SER A 104 10.18 9.50 -3.70
N VAL A 105 10.10 8.83 -4.86
CA VAL A 105 10.37 7.39 -4.97
C VAL A 105 11.81 7.07 -4.57
N ARG A 106 12.80 7.81 -5.08
CA ARG A 106 14.21 7.60 -4.70
C ARG A 106 14.41 7.70 -3.19
N SER A 107 13.86 8.75 -2.58
CA SER A 107 13.94 8.96 -1.14
C SER A 107 13.31 7.78 -0.37
N CYS A 108 12.17 7.27 -0.83
CA CYS A 108 11.55 6.07 -0.25
C CYS A 108 12.45 4.83 -0.34
N ILE A 109 13.01 4.56 -1.53
CA ILE A 109 13.87 3.39 -1.77
C ILE A 109 15.13 3.43 -0.90
N GLU A 110 15.72 4.62 -0.71
CA GLU A 110 16.86 4.81 0.18
C GLU A 110 16.54 4.53 1.65
N GLN A 111 15.30 4.76 2.10
CA GLN A 111 14.91 4.43 3.48
C GLN A 111 14.68 2.94 3.65
N ILE A 112 14.04 2.29 2.68
CA ILE A 112 13.83 0.83 2.69
C ILE A 112 15.18 0.11 2.70
N SER A 113 16.13 0.52 1.86
CA SER A 113 17.44 -0.14 1.76
C SER A 113 18.30 -0.02 3.02
N LYS A 114 18.01 0.94 3.90
CA LYS A 114 18.69 1.11 5.20
C LYS A 114 18.18 0.17 6.27
N CYS A 115 17.09 -0.56 6.04
CA CYS A 115 16.57 -1.54 6.98
C CYS A 115 17.59 -2.66 7.19
N ARG A 116 18.11 -2.77 8.42
CA ARG A 116 19.13 -3.77 8.78
C ARG A 116 18.52 -5.08 9.27
N ARG A 117 17.22 -5.10 9.54
CA ARG A 117 16.51 -6.30 9.96
C ARG A 117 16.32 -7.25 8.78
N SER A 118 16.27 -8.55 9.08
CA SER A 118 15.78 -9.53 8.12
C SER A 118 14.35 -9.19 7.72
N LEU A 119 14.03 -9.30 6.44
CA LEU A 119 12.69 -9.09 5.89
C LEU A 119 11.75 -10.27 6.17
N SER A 120 11.69 -10.68 7.43
CA SER A 120 10.87 -11.79 7.88
C SER A 120 9.38 -11.47 7.73
N LEU A 121 8.57 -12.53 7.75
CA LEU A 121 7.11 -12.44 7.79
C LEU A 121 6.59 -11.37 8.77
N SER A 122 7.13 -11.31 9.99
CA SER A 122 6.70 -10.35 11.01
C SER A 122 6.99 -8.90 10.62
N VAL A 123 8.14 -8.64 9.99
CA VAL A 123 8.51 -7.28 9.54
C VAL A 123 7.61 -6.85 8.40
N ILE A 124 7.41 -7.71 7.40
CA ILE A 124 6.61 -7.39 6.21
C ILE A 124 5.12 -7.21 6.57
N VAL A 125 4.55 -8.10 7.40
CA VAL A 125 3.18 -8.00 7.91
C VAL A 125 2.99 -6.71 8.69
N ARG A 126 3.96 -6.38 9.57
CA ARG A 126 3.92 -5.14 10.36
C ARG A 126 3.92 -3.91 9.46
N THR A 127 4.91 -3.79 8.59
CA THR A 127 5.09 -2.62 7.73
C THR A 127 3.88 -2.39 6.83
N HIS A 128 3.46 -3.42 6.08
CA HIS A 128 2.37 -3.27 5.11
C HIS A 128 1.01 -3.17 5.80
N GLY A 129 0.79 -3.95 6.87
CA GLY A 129 -0.45 -3.89 7.64
C GLY A 129 -0.64 -2.51 8.30
N TYR A 130 0.40 -1.97 8.94
CA TYR A 130 0.31 -0.63 9.54
C TYR A 130 0.20 0.46 8.48
N THR A 131 0.92 0.35 7.37
CA THR A 131 0.79 1.32 6.27
C THR A 131 -0.65 1.41 5.79
N VAL A 132 -1.27 0.27 5.46
CA VAL A 132 -2.64 0.23 4.95
C VAL A 132 -3.64 0.72 6.00
N SER A 133 -3.54 0.25 7.23
CA SER A 133 -4.50 0.60 8.29
C SER A 133 -4.39 2.05 8.75
N LYS A 134 -3.17 2.57 8.93
CA LYS A 134 -2.96 3.99 9.28
C LYS A 134 -3.43 4.90 8.16
N PHE A 135 -3.11 4.57 6.91
CA PHE A 135 -3.54 5.38 5.77
C PHE A 135 -5.07 5.39 5.63
N ALA A 136 -5.72 4.22 5.67
CA ALA A 136 -7.18 4.14 5.63
C ALA A 136 -7.85 4.87 6.82
N TYR A 137 -7.21 4.89 8.00
CA TYR A 137 -7.67 5.68 9.13
C TYR A 137 -7.56 7.20 8.87
N TYR A 138 -6.42 7.67 8.37
CA TYR A 138 -6.22 9.10 8.07
C TYR A 138 -7.13 9.60 6.95
N GLU A 139 -7.46 8.75 5.98
CA GLU A 139 -8.45 9.03 4.92
C GLU A 139 -9.91 8.90 5.42
N GLY A 140 -10.13 8.60 6.70
CA GLY A 140 -11.47 8.51 7.30
C GLY A 140 -12.28 7.28 6.88
N VAL A 141 -11.63 6.29 6.26
CA VAL A 141 -12.28 5.06 5.77
C VAL A 141 -12.26 3.95 6.82
N LEU A 142 -11.25 3.90 7.68
CA LEU A 142 -11.11 2.88 8.72
C LEU A 142 -11.64 3.37 10.08
N ASP A 143 -12.62 2.66 10.63
CA ASP A 143 -13.16 2.90 11.97
C ASP A 143 -13.29 1.58 12.77
N GLU A 144 -13.73 1.66 14.03
CA GLU A 144 -13.86 0.47 14.88
C GLU A 144 -14.94 -0.51 14.39
N ARG A 145 -15.92 -0.04 13.62
CA ARG A 145 -17.04 -0.85 13.13
C ARG A 145 -16.62 -1.71 11.94
N ASN A 146 -15.69 -1.21 11.13
CA ASN A 146 -15.26 -1.88 9.91
C ASN A 146 -13.83 -2.46 9.96
N ALA A 147 -13.05 -2.20 11.02
CA ALA A 147 -11.65 -2.63 11.12
C ALA A 147 -11.42 -4.13 10.86
N VAL A 148 -12.26 -5.00 11.44
CA VAL A 148 -12.18 -6.45 11.23
C VAL A 148 -12.44 -6.80 9.76
N SER A 149 -13.53 -6.29 9.18
CA SER A 149 -13.87 -6.55 7.79
C SER A 149 -12.81 -6.02 6.81
N ALA A 150 -12.26 -4.83 7.06
CA ALA A 150 -11.20 -4.26 6.24
C ALA A 150 -9.93 -5.11 6.28
N ALA A 151 -9.53 -5.60 7.45
CA ALA A 151 -8.37 -6.50 7.60
C ALA A 151 -8.55 -7.82 6.85
N LEU A 152 -9.75 -8.41 6.92
CA LEU A 152 -10.08 -9.62 6.18
C LEU A 152 -10.09 -9.39 4.67
N THR A 153 -10.67 -8.28 4.22
CA THR A 153 -10.64 -7.86 2.81
C THR A 153 -9.21 -7.73 2.31
N PHE A 154 -8.32 -7.05 3.06
CA PHE A 154 -6.93 -6.92 2.65
C PHE A 154 -6.23 -8.28 2.52
N ALA A 155 -6.42 -9.16 3.50
CA ALA A 155 -5.85 -10.51 3.47
C ALA A 155 -6.40 -11.35 2.30
N ASP A 156 -7.69 -11.23 1.98
CA ASP A 156 -8.29 -11.99 0.88
C ASP A 156 -7.85 -11.46 -0.49
N LEU A 157 -7.66 -10.15 -0.65
CA LEU A 157 -7.07 -9.57 -1.86
C LEU A 157 -5.63 -10.03 -2.07
N LEU A 158 -4.79 -9.98 -1.03
CA LEU A 158 -3.42 -10.53 -1.07
C LEU A 158 -3.44 -12.03 -1.42
N ARG A 159 -4.35 -12.80 -0.84
CA ARG A 159 -4.47 -14.23 -1.11
C ARG A 159 -4.88 -14.48 -2.55
N GLY A 160 -5.84 -13.73 -3.07
CA GLY A 160 -6.29 -13.83 -4.46
C GLY A 160 -5.15 -13.58 -5.44
N GLN A 161 -4.41 -12.49 -5.23
CA GLN A 161 -3.24 -12.15 -6.05
C GLN A 161 -2.13 -13.20 -5.91
N ALA A 162 -1.85 -13.69 -4.71
CA ALA A 162 -0.85 -14.74 -4.50
C ALA A 162 -1.18 -16.02 -5.28
N VAL A 163 -2.45 -16.47 -5.25
CA VAL A 163 -2.89 -17.63 -6.03
C VAL A 163 -2.72 -17.38 -7.52
N GLN A 164 -3.11 -16.20 -8.00
CA GLN A 164 -3.05 -15.86 -9.41
C GLN A 164 -1.60 -15.78 -9.93
N GLN A 165 -0.72 -15.05 -9.24
CA GLN A 165 0.67 -14.86 -9.66
C GLN A 165 1.49 -16.15 -9.51
N LYS A 166 1.24 -16.95 -8.48
CA LYS A 166 1.91 -18.26 -8.35
C LYS A 166 1.53 -19.22 -9.49
N ARG A 167 0.29 -19.14 -9.99
CA ARG A 167 -0.16 -19.95 -11.14
C ARG A 167 0.35 -19.43 -12.49
N SER A 168 0.66 -18.14 -12.60
CA SER A 168 1.21 -17.58 -13.84
C SER A 168 2.65 -18.02 -14.11
N GLY A 169 3.33 -18.56 -13.09
CA GLY A 169 4.74 -18.96 -13.18
C GLY A 169 5.70 -17.77 -13.12
N ASP A 170 5.24 -16.61 -12.63
CA ASP A 170 6.09 -15.45 -12.41
C ASP A 170 7.18 -15.76 -11.37
N PRO A 171 8.49 -15.67 -11.71
CA PRO A 171 9.56 -15.87 -10.73
C PRO A 171 9.51 -14.83 -9.60
N ASP A 172 8.93 -13.66 -9.84
CA ASP A 172 8.77 -12.57 -8.87
C ASP A 172 7.36 -12.50 -8.28
N TRP A 173 6.61 -13.61 -8.34
CA TRP A 173 5.19 -13.65 -7.98
C TRP A 173 4.89 -13.06 -6.60
N LYS A 174 5.80 -13.19 -5.62
CA LYS A 174 5.59 -12.63 -4.27
C LYS A 174 5.51 -11.11 -4.31
N MET A 175 6.43 -10.47 -5.03
CA MET A 175 6.47 -9.01 -5.16
C MET A 175 5.29 -8.50 -5.98
N SER A 176 4.99 -9.18 -7.09
CA SER A 176 3.84 -8.89 -7.94
C SER A 176 2.53 -8.99 -7.15
N ALA A 177 2.34 -10.09 -6.41
CA ALA A 177 1.13 -10.31 -5.63
C ALA A 177 0.99 -9.35 -4.44
N LEU A 178 2.07 -9.03 -3.74
CA LEU A 178 2.06 -8.04 -2.65
C LEU A 178 1.66 -6.66 -3.18
N SER A 179 2.30 -6.22 -4.27
CA SER A 179 2.05 -4.90 -4.86
C SER A 179 0.64 -4.80 -5.44
N LEU A 180 0.18 -5.83 -6.15
CA LEU A 180 -1.17 -5.87 -6.71
C LEU A 180 -2.24 -5.95 -5.62
N GLY A 181 -2.04 -6.78 -4.58
CA GLY A 181 -3.02 -6.89 -3.49
C GLY A 181 -3.14 -5.60 -2.69
N PHE A 182 -2.03 -4.87 -2.53
CA PHE A 182 -2.03 -3.52 -1.97
C PHE A 182 -2.83 -2.54 -2.86
N ILE A 183 -2.55 -2.51 -4.17
CA ILE A 183 -3.26 -1.67 -5.13
C ILE A 183 -4.76 -2.00 -5.15
N ASP A 184 -5.13 -3.27 -5.14
CA ASP A 184 -6.52 -3.72 -5.13
C ASP A 184 -7.25 -3.25 -3.87
N PHE A 185 -6.59 -3.29 -2.71
CA PHE A 185 -7.18 -2.77 -1.46
C PHE A 185 -7.42 -1.26 -1.54
N MET A 186 -6.42 -0.51 -2.00
CA MET A 186 -6.56 0.94 -2.17
C MET A 186 -7.67 1.29 -3.18
N ASN A 187 -7.81 0.52 -4.25
CA ASN A 187 -8.90 0.70 -5.21
C ASN A 187 -10.26 0.33 -4.62
N TYR A 188 -10.34 -0.76 -3.83
CA TYR A 188 -11.58 -1.23 -3.21
C TYR A 188 -12.20 -0.16 -2.30
N PHE A 189 -11.35 0.58 -1.58
CA PHE A 189 -11.76 1.66 -0.70
C PHE A 189 -11.66 3.07 -1.33
N HIS A 190 -11.36 3.15 -2.63
CA HIS A 190 -11.19 4.42 -3.36
C HIS A 190 -10.16 5.39 -2.73
N LEU A 191 -9.11 4.84 -2.14
CA LEU A 191 -8.10 5.60 -1.38
C LEU A 191 -7.04 6.28 -2.25
N PHE A 192 -6.92 5.92 -3.53
CA PHE A 192 -5.94 6.54 -4.41
C PHE A 192 -6.46 7.83 -5.06
N SER A 193 -5.81 8.94 -4.75
CA SER A 193 -5.92 10.22 -5.45
C SER A 193 -4.54 10.84 -5.66
N LYS A 194 -4.43 11.91 -6.45
CA LYS A 194 -3.16 12.65 -6.60
C LYS A 194 -2.71 13.20 -5.24
N GLU A 195 -3.68 13.60 -4.42
CA GLU A 195 -3.52 14.27 -3.14
C GLU A 195 -3.15 13.30 -2.00
N SER A 196 -3.64 12.05 -2.04
CA SER A 196 -3.45 11.08 -0.96
C SER A 196 -2.15 10.27 -1.07
N ILE A 197 -1.60 10.11 -2.28
CA ILE A 197 -0.36 9.32 -2.50
C ILE A 197 0.86 9.86 -1.75
N PRO A 198 1.11 11.18 -1.66
CA PRO A 198 2.19 11.70 -0.83
C PRO A 198 2.06 11.30 0.65
N LEU A 199 0.85 11.35 1.22
CA LEU A 199 0.60 10.91 2.59
C LEU A 199 0.85 9.40 2.74
N LEU A 200 0.35 8.60 1.80
CA LEU A 200 0.60 7.16 1.79
C LEU A 200 2.10 6.83 1.75
N LEU A 201 2.86 7.50 0.89
CA LEU A 201 4.30 7.29 0.77
C LEU A 201 5.02 7.65 2.07
N LYS A 202 4.62 8.77 2.70
CA LYS A 202 5.15 9.19 4.00
C LYS A 202 4.92 8.13 5.07
N ILE A 203 3.69 7.64 5.21
CA ILE A 203 3.36 6.58 6.18
C ILE A 203 4.17 5.32 5.88
N TYR A 204 4.30 4.93 4.61
CA TYR A 204 5.09 3.76 4.24
C TYR A 204 6.56 3.89 4.65
N ILE A 205 7.17 5.07 4.41
CA ILE A 205 8.53 5.39 4.85
C ILE A 205 8.65 5.31 6.38
N ASP A 206 7.72 5.94 7.10
CA ASP A 206 7.72 5.96 8.57
C ASP A 206 7.64 4.54 9.14
N GLU A 207 6.84 3.66 8.54
CA GLU A 207 6.77 2.25 8.95
C GLU A 207 8.09 1.52 8.72
N TRP A 208 8.74 1.72 7.58
CA TRP A 208 10.07 1.15 7.32
C TRP A 208 11.13 1.63 8.29
N ILE A 209 11.12 2.93 8.64
CA ILE A 209 12.01 3.49 9.66
C ILE A 209 11.73 2.85 11.03
N SER A 210 10.46 2.66 11.40
CA SER A 210 10.07 2.09 12.69
C SER A 210 10.50 0.62 12.89
N VAL A 211 10.68 -0.11 11.78
CA VAL A 211 11.09 -1.52 11.78
C VAL A 211 12.56 -1.72 11.41
N SER A 212 13.28 -0.67 11.03
CA SER A 212 14.73 -0.71 10.80
C SER A 212 15.52 -0.88 12.10
#